data_AF-A0A166DJY4-F1
#
_entry.id   AF-A0A166DJY4-F1
#
_cell.length_a   1.000
_cell.length_b   1.000
_cell.length_c   1.000
_cell.angle_alpha   90.00
_cell.angle_beta   90.00
_cell.angle_gamma   90.00
#
_symmetry.space_group_name_H-M   'P 1'
#
loop_
_entity.id
_entity.type
_entity.pdbx_description
1 polymer ?
#
loop_
_entity_poly.entity_id
_entity_poly.type
_entity_poly.pdbx_seq_one_letter_code
_entity_poly.pdbx_strand_id
1 'polypeptide(L)'
;MDRTPSEIWTKIFSHACTDSGATGRRLSLVSKSIRELSAPVKLQSMSIHGLRHVTSFHKLLLQTPPHLRRIRYLFISTIPLPPARRGLPRFFPSSRTSEAGAEMGRDEWEQMRHVCQCVLAEVAEWIEIMYLDVGPTQYSPVLTFPRLTELTSYGFPLPSLWLSDDKPTSALCPQLRRWHIMRFPPMDPLDVFETITTVAPSLTHLRFSGLQQNSSFARDLETALSGSNGDSCTGRLPASIQKVYVKPLTAPPWGPCATAKMSYGQLMRGLEELNKADSRLVLLKKYKEDGERMCTSGEWLDRINGGQGCWSLRGRISA
;
A
#
# COMPACT_ATOMS: atom_id res chain seq x y z
N MET A 1 -39.16 -5.26 -4.52
CA MET A 1 -38.12 -4.41 -5.17
C MET A 1 -38.60 -3.88 -6.52
N ASP A 2 -39.89 -4.05 -6.82
CA ASP A 2 -40.38 -4.27 -8.18
C ASP A 2 -40.72 -2.96 -8.90
N ARG A 3 -40.45 -1.83 -8.25
CA ARG A 3 -40.68 -0.48 -8.78
C ARG A 3 -39.39 0.23 -9.20
N THR A 4 -38.22 -0.35 -8.90
CA THR A 4 -36.93 0.28 -9.18
C THR A 4 -36.17 -0.55 -10.20
N PRO A 5 -35.72 0.04 -11.33
CA PRO A 5 -34.97 -0.68 -12.37
C PRO A 5 -33.67 -1.30 -11.84
N SER A 6 -33.23 -2.38 -12.49
CA SER A 6 -32.03 -3.15 -12.11
C SER A 6 -30.74 -2.30 -12.19
N GLU A 7 -30.69 -1.33 -13.09
CA GLU A 7 -29.57 -0.40 -13.26
C GLU A 7 -29.40 0.49 -12.03
N ILE A 8 -30.51 0.95 -11.46
CA ILE A 8 -30.51 1.77 -10.26
C ILE A 8 -30.04 0.95 -9.05
N TRP A 9 -30.54 -0.29 -8.90
CA TRP A 9 -30.05 -1.20 -7.86
C TRP A 9 -28.56 -1.49 -7.99
N THR A 10 -28.09 -1.76 -9.20
CA THR A 10 -26.66 -2.01 -9.46
C THR A 10 -25.82 -0.79 -9.08
N LYS A 11 -26.28 0.42 -9.39
CA LYS A 11 -25.62 1.67 -8.98
C LYS A 11 -25.61 1.84 -7.46
N ILE A 12 -26.74 1.61 -6.79
CA ILE A 12 -26.82 1.65 -5.31
C ILE A 12 -25.82 0.66 -4.70
N PHE A 13 -25.79 -0.57 -5.19
CA PHE A 13 -24.86 -1.59 -4.69
C PHE A 13 -23.41 -1.22 -4.98
N SER A 14 -23.11 -0.61 -6.13
CA SER A 14 -21.75 -0.13 -6.44
C SER A 14 -21.26 0.96 -5.49
N HIS A 15 -22.16 1.79 -4.95
CA HIS A 15 -21.82 2.78 -3.93
C HIS A 15 -21.78 2.18 -2.52
N ALA A 16 -22.60 1.16 -2.24
CA ALA A 16 -22.65 0.53 -0.92
C ALA A 16 -21.48 -0.44 -0.68
N CYS A 17 -20.99 -1.12 -1.72
CA CYS A 17 -19.93 -2.13 -1.61
C CYS A 17 -18.50 -1.52 -1.56
N THR A 18 -18.32 -0.37 -0.89
CA THR A 18 -17.01 0.30 -0.69
C THR A 18 -16.49 0.08 0.73
N ASP A 19 -16.63 -1.14 1.24
CA ASP A 19 -16.21 -1.55 2.58
C ASP A 19 -15.21 -2.72 2.52
N SER A 20 -15.06 -3.47 3.62
CA SER A 20 -14.15 -4.63 3.68
C SER A 20 -14.63 -5.87 2.90
N GLY A 21 -15.64 -5.75 2.04
CA GLY A 21 -16.35 -6.85 1.37
C GLY A 21 -17.55 -7.38 2.17
N ALA A 22 -17.87 -6.74 3.30
CA ALA A 22 -18.95 -7.18 4.18
C ALA A 22 -20.33 -6.90 3.57
N THR A 23 -20.51 -5.75 2.93
CA THR A 23 -21.78 -5.34 2.32
C THR A 23 -22.12 -6.25 1.13
N GLY A 24 -21.16 -6.49 0.22
CA GLY A 24 -21.36 -7.42 -0.90
C GLY A 24 -21.77 -8.83 -0.45
N ARG A 25 -21.14 -9.33 0.62
CA ARG A 25 -21.53 -10.61 1.24
C ARG A 25 -22.97 -10.57 1.78
N ARG A 26 -23.35 -9.52 2.52
CA ARG A 26 -24.69 -9.39 3.10
C ARG A 26 -25.77 -9.30 2.03
N LEU A 27 -25.55 -8.51 0.98
CA LEU A 27 -26.47 -8.39 -0.16
C LEU A 27 -26.76 -9.76 -0.78
N SER A 28 -25.73 -10.58 -0.98
CA SER A 28 -25.90 -11.93 -1.56
C SER A 28 -26.76 -12.90 -0.72
N LEU A 29 -27.05 -12.55 0.53
CA LEU A 29 -27.86 -13.34 1.46
C LEU A 29 -29.29 -12.83 1.62
N VAL A 30 -29.64 -11.66 1.08
CA VAL A 30 -30.97 -11.05 1.30
C VAL A 30 -32.07 -11.78 0.52
N SER A 31 -31.87 -11.98 -0.78
CA SER A 31 -32.82 -12.66 -1.67
C SER A 31 -32.13 -13.16 -2.94
N LYS A 32 -32.82 -13.98 -3.74
CA LYS A 32 -32.32 -14.41 -5.07
C LYS A 32 -32.08 -13.21 -5.99
N SER A 33 -33.05 -12.30 -6.08
CA SER A 33 -32.95 -11.10 -6.93
C SER A 33 -31.81 -10.18 -6.51
N ILE A 34 -31.62 -9.91 -5.20
CA ILE A 34 -30.49 -9.08 -4.75
C ILE A 34 -29.17 -9.78 -5.00
N ARG A 35 -29.10 -11.11 -4.81
CA ARG A 35 -27.88 -11.87 -5.10
C ARG A 35 -27.45 -11.72 -6.56
N GLU A 36 -28.40 -11.80 -7.49
CA GLU A 36 -28.14 -11.62 -8.92
C GLU A 36 -27.73 -10.18 -9.24
N LEU A 37 -28.50 -9.19 -8.77
CA LEU A 37 -28.22 -7.77 -9.01
C LEU A 37 -26.91 -7.28 -8.37
N SER A 38 -26.52 -7.84 -7.23
CA SER A 38 -25.27 -7.47 -6.53
C SER A 38 -24.05 -8.25 -7.02
N ALA A 39 -24.23 -9.33 -7.79
CA ALA A 39 -23.12 -10.18 -8.22
C ALA A 39 -21.96 -9.42 -8.90
N PRO A 40 -22.19 -8.44 -9.80
CA PRO A 40 -21.10 -7.71 -10.47
C PRO A 40 -20.26 -6.83 -9.54
N VAL A 41 -20.81 -6.43 -8.40
CA VAL A 41 -20.17 -5.49 -7.44
C VAL A 41 -19.85 -6.15 -6.10
N LYS A 42 -20.20 -7.44 -5.93
CA LYS A 42 -20.03 -8.17 -4.68
C LYS A 42 -18.59 -8.23 -4.20
N LEU A 43 -17.64 -8.35 -5.13
CA LEU A 43 -16.20 -8.48 -4.85
C LEU A 43 -15.43 -7.19 -5.12
N GLN A 44 -16.11 -6.07 -5.39
CA GLN A 44 -15.42 -4.84 -5.84
C GLN A 44 -14.45 -4.26 -4.80
N SER A 45 -14.66 -4.56 -3.52
CA SER A 45 -13.83 -4.10 -2.41
C SER A 45 -13.57 -5.27 -1.47
N MET A 46 -12.30 -5.62 -1.26
CA MET A 46 -11.90 -6.80 -0.49
C MET A 46 -10.77 -6.46 0.49
N SER A 47 -11.01 -6.73 1.78
CA SER A 47 -9.98 -6.67 2.83
C SER A 47 -9.68 -8.08 3.35
N ILE A 48 -8.45 -8.53 3.17
CA ILE A 48 -8.02 -9.90 3.40
C ILE A 48 -6.84 -9.89 4.36
N HIS A 49 -6.90 -10.75 5.38
CA HIS A 49 -5.97 -10.73 6.50
C HIS A 49 -5.48 -12.14 6.84
N GLY A 50 -4.18 -12.34 6.77
CA GLY A 50 -3.53 -13.60 7.09
C GLY A 50 -3.67 -14.67 6.01
N LEU A 51 -2.75 -15.65 6.06
CA LEU A 51 -2.55 -16.66 5.02
C LEU A 51 -3.82 -17.46 4.72
N ARG A 52 -4.54 -17.89 5.77
CA ARG A 52 -5.77 -18.68 5.62
C ARG A 52 -6.84 -17.97 4.78
N HIS A 53 -7.01 -16.66 4.99
CA HIS A 53 -8.02 -15.88 4.26
C HIS A 53 -7.58 -15.61 2.83
N VAL A 54 -6.30 -15.31 2.58
CA VAL A 54 -5.78 -15.15 1.22
C VAL A 54 -5.94 -16.45 0.42
N THR A 55 -5.62 -17.60 1.02
CA THR A 55 -5.79 -18.92 0.38
C THR A 55 -7.26 -19.23 0.08
N SER A 56 -8.16 -18.94 1.02
CA SER A 56 -9.60 -19.13 0.82
C SER A 56 -10.15 -18.19 -0.25
N PHE A 57 -9.65 -16.95 -0.29
CA PHE A 57 -10.02 -15.97 -1.29
C PHE A 57 -9.55 -16.36 -2.69
N HIS A 58 -8.33 -16.86 -2.83
CA HIS A 58 -7.83 -17.38 -4.10
C HIS A 58 -8.73 -18.52 -4.63
N LYS A 59 -9.12 -19.47 -3.77
CA LYS A 59 -10.08 -20.54 -4.14
C LYS A 59 -11.44 -19.97 -4.58
N LEU A 60 -11.94 -18.93 -3.91
CA LEU A 60 -13.17 -18.25 -4.30
C LEU A 60 -13.04 -17.61 -5.69
N LEU A 61 -11.91 -16.97 -6.00
CA LEU A 61 -11.66 -16.39 -7.32
C LEU A 61 -11.68 -17.45 -8.43
N LEU A 62 -11.02 -18.58 -8.22
CA LEU A 62 -11.02 -19.69 -9.18
C LEU A 62 -12.43 -20.22 -9.47
N GLN A 63 -13.32 -20.22 -8.47
CA GLN A 63 -14.73 -20.61 -8.61
C GLN A 63 -15.64 -19.50 -9.15
N THR A 64 -15.15 -18.26 -9.20
CA THR A 64 -15.93 -17.11 -9.67
C THR A 64 -15.68 -16.90 -11.16
N PRO A 65 -16.71 -16.70 -12.00
CA PRO A 65 -16.52 -16.38 -13.42
C PRO A 65 -15.66 -15.12 -13.62
N PRO A 66 -14.77 -15.06 -14.63
CA PRO A 66 -13.84 -13.93 -14.82
C PRO A 66 -14.51 -12.55 -14.84
N HIS A 67 -15.68 -12.43 -15.48
CA HIS A 67 -16.42 -11.16 -15.56
C HIS A 67 -16.98 -10.67 -14.21
N LEU A 68 -16.98 -11.51 -13.17
CA LEU A 68 -17.39 -11.18 -11.79
C LEU A 68 -16.19 -10.99 -10.84
N ARG A 69 -14.94 -11.15 -11.32
CA ARG A 69 -13.70 -10.95 -10.53
C ARG A 69 -13.25 -9.47 -10.49
N ARG A 70 -14.18 -8.53 -10.69
CA ARG A 70 -13.87 -7.10 -10.81
C ARG A 70 -13.61 -6.48 -9.43
N ILE A 71 -12.37 -6.56 -8.97
CA ILE A 71 -11.92 -5.94 -7.71
C ILE A 71 -11.29 -4.59 -8.01
N ARG A 72 -11.89 -3.52 -7.48
CA ARG A 72 -11.37 -2.14 -7.60
C ARG A 72 -10.51 -1.75 -6.41
N TYR A 73 -10.87 -2.24 -5.22
CA TYR A 73 -10.18 -1.92 -3.99
C TYR A 73 -9.71 -3.20 -3.32
N LEU A 74 -8.39 -3.35 -3.16
CA LEU A 74 -7.79 -4.54 -2.58
C LEU A 74 -6.91 -4.17 -1.39
N PHE A 75 -7.14 -4.82 -0.26
CA PHE A 75 -6.30 -4.75 0.92
C PHE A 75 -5.87 -6.17 1.29
N ILE A 76 -4.57 -6.43 1.30
CA ILE A 76 -3.97 -7.68 1.75
C ILE A 76 -2.95 -7.38 2.84
N SER A 77 -3.14 -7.99 4.02
CA SER A 77 -2.17 -7.95 5.11
C SER A 77 -1.81 -9.34 5.60
N THR A 78 -0.55 -9.49 6.01
CA THR A 78 -0.03 -10.72 6.61
C THR A 78 -0.52 -10.94 8.02
N ILE A 79 -0.92 -9.86 8.69
CA ILE A 79 -1.41 -9.89 10.07
C ILE A 79 -2.84 -10.45 10.07
N PRO A 80 -3.10 -11.60 10.72
CA PRO A 80 -4.45 -12.13 10.86
C PRO A 80 -5.30 -11.18 11.70
N LEU A 81 -6.61 -11.13 11.42
CA LEU A 81 -7.55 -10.46 12.31
C LEU A 81 -7.67 -11.26 13.60
N PRO A 82 -7.78 -10.59 14.76
CA PRO A 82 -8.07 -11.29 16.01
C PRO A 82 -9.37 -12.09 15.86
N PRO A 83 -9.49 -13.26 16.49
CA PRO A 83 -10.71 -14.05 16.46
C PRO A 83 -11.87 -13.18 16.96
N ALA A 84 -12.98 -13.21 16.22
CA ALA A 84 -14.17 -12.44 16.59
C ALA A 84 -14.63 -12.89 17.99
N ARG A 85 -14.46 -12.04 19.01
CA ARG A 85 -15.04 -12.28 20.33
C ARG A 85 -16.56 -12.35 20.16
N ARG A 86 -17.16 -13.52 20.41
CA ARG A 86 -18.61 -13.69 20.34
C ARG A 86 -19.25 -12.72 21.36
N GLY A 87 -20.09 -11.79 20.91
CA GLY A 87 -21.01 -11.06 21.78
C GLY A 87 -20.75 -9.56 22.07
N LEU A 88 -19.74 -8.89 21.49
CA LEU A 88 -19.54 -7.44 21.69
C LEU A 88 -19.61 -6.64 20.36
N PRO A 89 -20.27 -5.47 20.33
CA PRO A 89 -20.32 -4.60 19.15
C PRO A 89 -18.92 -4.18 18.68
N ARG A 90 -18.72 -4.14 17.34
CA ARG A 90 -17.44 -3.89 16.65
C ARG A 90 -16.84 -2.47 16.78
N PHE A 91 -17.10 -1.73 17.86
CA PHE A 91 -16.80 -0.29 17.94
C PHE A 91 -15.73 0.15 18.96
N PHE A 92 -14.99 -0.77 19.59
CA PHE A 92 -13.86 -0.37 20.43
C PHE A 92 -12.51 -0.72 19.79
N PRO A 93 -11.62 0.25 19.54
CA PRO A 93 -10.22 -0.04 19.35
C PRO A 93 -9.67 -0.49 20.70
N SER A 94 -9.66 -1.80 20.95
CA SER A 94 -9.01 -2.34 22.15
C SER A 94 -7.52 -2.06 22.09
N SER A 95 -7.09 -1.02 22.82
CA SER A 95 -5.73 -0.92 23.32
C SER A 95 -5.47 -2.11 24.24
N ARG A 96 -4.37 -2.82 23.94
CA ARG A 96 -3.72 -3.84 24.79
C ARG A 96 -4.45 -5.17 24.94
N THR A 97 -4.19 -6.08 24.01
CA THR A 97 -3.67 -7.41 24.37
C THR A 97 -2.47 -7.72 23.50
N SER A 98 -1.31 -7.82 24.16
CA SER A 98 -0.10 -8.47 23.67
C SER A 98 -0.39 -9.96 23.46
N GLU A 99 -1.18 -10.30 22.45
CA GLU A 99 -1.01 -11.59 21.80
C GLU A 99 0.18 -11.38 20.87
N ALA A 100 1.35 -11.85 21.31
CA ALA A 100 2.45 -12.11 20.41
C ALA A 100 1.88 -13.01 19.31
N GLY A 101 1.50 -12.40 18.18
CA GLY A 101 1.02 -13.13 17.02
C GLY A 101 2.11 -14.13 16.69
N ALA A 102 1.78 -15.42 16.68
CA ALA A 102 2.72 -16.45 16.28
C ALA A 102 3.43 -15.97 15.01
N GLU A 103 4.74 -15.77 15.09
CA GLU A 103 5.51 -15.32 13.95
C GLU A 103 5.30 -16.35 12.84
N MET A 104 4.77 -15.88 11.71
CA MET A 104 4.50 -16.72 10.56
C MET A 104 5.80 -17.44 10.17
N GLY A 105 5.73 -18.77 10.04
CA GLY A 105 6.89 -19.59 9.68
C GLY A 105 7.40 -19.24 8.28
N ARG A 106 8.66 -19.60 7.97
CA ARG A 106 9.25 -19.36 6.64
C ARG A 106 8.39 -19.95 5.51
N ASP A 107 7.90 -21.17 5.69
CA ASP A 107 7.10 -21.86 4.67
C ASP A 107 5.73 -21.20 4.49
N GLU A 108 5.11 -20.75 5.58
CA GLU A 108 3.87 -19.97 5.54
C GLU A 108 4.07 -18.63 4.83
N TRP A 109 5.22 -17.99 5.01
CA TRP A 109 5.59 -16.76 4.28
C TRP A 109 5.77 -16.98 2.79
N GLU A 110 6.41 -18.07 2.37
CA GLU A 110 6.52 -18.44 0.96
C GLU A 110 5.13 -18.72 0.37
N GLN A 111 4.31 -19.50 1.08
CA GLN A 111 2.95 -19.78 0.66
C GLN A 111 2.11 -18.50 0.56
N MET A 112 2.23 -17.59 1.52
CA MET A 112 1.54 -16.30 1.50
C MET A 112 1.92 -15.51 0.26
N ARG A 113 3.22 -15.37 -0.02
CA ARG A 113 3.70 -14.63 -1.18
C ARG A 113 3.20 -15.25 -2.49
N HIS A 114 3.31 -16.56 -2.63
CA HIS A 114 2.83 -17.29 -3.80
C HIS A 114 1.32 -17.08 -4.04
N VAL A 115 0.50 -17.31 -3.02
CA VAL A 115 -0.97 -17.17 -3.16
C VAL A 115 -1.36 -15.72 -3.43
N CYS A 116 -0.69 -14.74 -2.82
CA CYS A 116 -0.93 -13.32 -3.12
C CYS A 116 -0.64 -13.01 -4.59
N GLN A 117 0.41 -13.58 -5.18
CA GLN A 117 0.73 -13.38 -6.60
C GLN A 117 -0.34 -13.96 -7.51
N CYS A 118 -0.86 -15.15 -7.20
CA CYS A 118 -1.99 -15.70 -7.94
C CYS A 118 -3.20 -14.77 -7.87
N VAL A 119 -3.53 -14.25 -6.68
CA VAL A 119 -4.63 -13.28 -6.52
C VAL A 119 -4.39 -12.01 -7.34
N LEU A 120 -3.18 -11.45 -7.31
CA LEU A 120 -2.84 -10.25 -8.07
C LEU A 120 -2.94 -10.48 -9.58
N ALA A 121 -2.44 -11.60 -10.08
CA ALA A 121 -2.51 -11.95 -11.50
C ALA A 121 -3.97 -12.04 -12.01
N GLU A 122 -4.88 -12.57 -11.17
CA GLU A 122 -6.30 -12.73 -11.50
C GLU A 122 -7.08 -11.41 -11.55
N VAL A 123 -6.59 -10.36 -10.88
CA VAL A 123 -7.38 -9.14 -10.63
C VAL A 123 -6.68 -7.85 -11.08
N ALA A 124 -5.43 -7.93 -11.55
CA ALA A 124 -4.56 -6.79 -11.87
C ALA A 124 -5.21 -5.74 -12.79
N GLU A 125 -6.01 -6.16 -13.76
CA GLU A 125 -6.66 -5.27 -14.74
C GLU A 125 -7.64 -4.27 -14.08
N TRP A 126 -8.23 -4.62 -12.94
CA TRP A 126 -9.36 -3.89 -12.35
C TRP A 126 -9.01 -3.06 -11.11
N ILE A 127 -7.82 -3.26 -10.54
CA ILE A 127 -7.44 -2.62 -9.28
C ILE A 127 -7.18 -1.13 -9.48
N GLU A 128 -7.80 -0.31 -8.64
CA GLU A 128 -7.65 1.15 -8.60
C GLU A 128 -6.89 1.62 -7.36
N ILE A 129 -7.18 1.02 -6.20
CA ILE A 129 -6.51 1.31 -4.92
C ILE A 129 -6.08 -0.01 -4.28
N MET A 130 -4.78 -0.13 -4.04
CA MET A 130 -4.18 -1.35 -3.48
C MET A 130 -3.40 -1.06 -2.21
N TYR A 131 -3.59 -1.91 -1.20
CA TYR A 131 -2.72 -2.05 -0.05
C TYR A 131 -2.15 -3.47 -0.04
N LEU A 132 -0.82 -3.58 0.00
CA LEU A 132 -0.10 -4.85 0.00
C LEU A 132 0.99 -4.85 1.07
N ASP A 133 0.73 -5.58 2.14
CA ASP A 133 1.69 -5.85 3.21
C ASP A 133 2.29 -7.25 3.05
N VAL A 134 2.82 -7.50 1.86
CA VAL A 134 3.48 -8.75 1.47
C VAL A 134 4.72 -8.37 0.66
N GLY A 135 5.89 -8.84 1.08
CA GLY A 135 7.15 -8.56 0.37
C GLY A 135 7.25 -9.29 -0.98
N PRO A 136 8.18 -8.87 -1.86
CA PRO A 136 8.37 -9.49 -3.18
C PRO A 136 8.85 -10.96 -3.11
N THR A 137 8.69 -11.72 -4.21
CA THR A 137 9.38 -13.02 -4.42
C THR A 137 10.39 -12.92 -5.54
N GLN A 138 11.41 -13.77 -5.53
CA GLN A 138 12.46 -13.76 -6.56
C GLN A 138 11.96 -14.19 -7.97
N TYR A 139 10.73 -14.70 -8.11
CA TYR A 139 10.25 -15.38 -9.33
C TYR A 139 8.87 -14.93 -9.81
N SER A 140 8.51 -13.65 -9.61
CA SER A 140 7.18 -13.19 -10.01
C SER A 140 7.10 -12.83 -11.49
N PRO A 141 6.00 -13.17 -12.18
CA PRO A 141 5.74 -12.60 -13.49
C PRO A 141 5.61 -11.07 -13.38
N VAL A 142 6.01 -10.39 -14.45
CA VAL A 142 5.83 -8.95 -14.58
C VAL A 142 4.34 -8.67 -14.73
N LEU A 143 3.70 -8.16 -13.67
CA LEU A 143 2.30 -7.76 -13.69
C LEU A 143 2.18 -6.27 -14.02
N THR A 144 1.28 -5.95 -14.94
CA THR A 144 0.87 -4.58 -15.22
C THR A 144 -0.45 -4.28 -14.52
N PHE A 145 -0.54 -3.09 -13.93
CA PHE A 145 -1.74 -2.62 -13.25
C PHE A 145 -2.26 -1.37 -13.97
N PRO A 146 -2.99 -1.53 -15.09
CA PRO A 146 -3.31 -0.43 -15.99
C PRO A 146 -4.22 0.65 -15.36
N ARG A 147 -4.99 0.29 -14.34
CA ARG A 147 -5.95 1.18 -13.65
C ARG A 147 -5.51 1.61 -12.26
N LEU A 148 -4.37 1.12 -11.77
CA LEU A 148 -3.94 1.39 -10.40
C LEU A 148 -3.56 2.86 -10.25
N THR A 149 -4.32 3.57 -9.44
CA THR A 149 -4.13 4.99 -9.16
C THR A 149 -3.44 5.24 -7.83
N GLU A 150 -3.55 4.30 -6.90
CA GLU A 150 -2.98 4.40 -5.57
C GLU A 150 -2.48 3.06 -5.02
N LEU A 151 -1.24 3.08 -4.53
CA LEU A 151 -0.55 1.91 -4.02
C LEU A 151 0.05 2.20 -2.64
N THR A 152 -0.26 1.35 -1.67
CA THR A 152 0.50 1.23 -0.43
C THR A 152 1.18 -0.13 -0.42
N SER A 153 2.50 -0.16 -0.27
CA SER A 153 3.27 -1.40 -0.33
C SER A 153 4.31 -1.50 0.77
N TYR A 154 4.42 -2.69 1.36
CA TYR A 154 5.52 -3.05 2.24
C TYR A 154 6.74 -3.41 1.40
N GLY A 155 7.57 -2.40 1.12
CA GLY A 155 8.67 -2.49 0.16
C GLY A 155 8.19 -2.21 -1.27
N PHE A 156 9.02 -2.58 -2.26
CA PHE A 156 8.67 -2.47 -3.66
C PHE A 156 8.04 -3.77 -4.16
N PRO A 157 6.78 -3.75 -4.62
CA PRO A 157 6.04 -4.97 -4.94
C PRO A 157 6.32 -5.50 -6.35
N LEU A 158 7.36 -5.02 -7.03
CA LEU A 158 7.64 -5.34 -8.44
C LEU A 158 8.93 -6.18 -8.51
N PRO A 159 8.80 -7.51 -8.54
CA PRO A 159 9.87 -8.40 -8.08
C PRO A 159 10.93 -8.71 -9.13
N SER A 160 10.72 -8.28 -10.37
CA SER A 160 11.63 -8.52 -11.50
C SER A 160 12.64 -7.38 -11.74
N LEU A 161 12.41 -6.19 -11.19
CA LEU A 161 13.21 -5.00 -11.54
C LEU A 161 14.60 -4.97 -10.90
N TRP A 162 14.82 -5.81 -9.90
CA TRP A 162 15.95 -5.71 -8.98
C TRP A 162 16.92 -6.90 -9.08
N LEU A 163 16.54 -7.94 -9.82
CA LEU A 163 17.31 -9.19 -9.95
C LEU A 163 17.58 -9.58 -11.40
N SER A 164 17.01 -8.84 -12.35
CA SER A 164 17.22 -9.04 -13.79
C SER A 164 17.88 -7.79 -14.36
N ASP A 165 18.92 -7.96 -15.18
CA ASP A 165 19.56 -6.86 -15.93
C ASP A 165 18.58 -6.15 -16.88
N ASP A 166 17.43 -6.78 -17.15
CA ASP A 166 16.37 -6.24 -17.99
C ASP A 166 15.55 -5.20 -17.24
N LYS A 167 15.95 -3.92 -17.38
CA LYS A 167 15.08 -2.80 -17.06
C LYS A 167 13.75 -2.94 -17.81
N PRO A 168 12.61 -2.69 -17.17
CA PRO A 168 11.31 -2.87 -17.78
C PRO A 168 11.18 -1.86 -18.92
N THR A 169 10.88 -2.38 -20.10
CA THR A 169 10.72 -1.57 -21.32
C THR A 169 9.43 -0.74 -21.33
N SER A 170 8.51 -0.99 -20.38
CA SER A 170 7.23 -0.31 -20.27
C SER A 170 6.82 -0.06 -18.82
N ALA A 171 5.99 0.97 -18.61
CA ALA A 171 5.48 1.33 -17.30
C ALA A 171 4.50 0.27 -16.76
N LEU A 172 4.80 -0.25 -15.58
CA LEU A 172 3.97 -1.28 -14.93
C LEU A 172 2.70 -0.72 -14.31
N CYS A 173 2.75 0.53 -13.84
CA CYS A 173 1.62 1.21 -13.22
C CYS A 173 1.45 2.60 -13.89
N PRO A 174 1.05 2.65 -15.18
CA PRO A 174 1.08 3.88 -15.97
C PRO A 174 0.15 4.98 -15.41
N GLN A 175 -0.91 4.58 -14.71
CA GLN A 175 -1.89 5.50 -14.10
C GLN A 175 -1.60 5.83 -12.63
N LEU A 176 -0.55 5.28 -12.02
CA LEU A 176 -0.28 5.47 -10.60
C LEU A 176 -0.02 6.94 -10.29
N ARG A 177 -0.82 7.50 -9.37
CA ARG A 177 -0.73 8.89 -8.93
C ARG A 177 -0.17 9.00 -7.52
N ARG A 178 -0.41 8.01 -6.66
CA ARG A 178 -0.02 8.02 -5.26
C ARG A 178 0.66 6.72 -4.86
N TRP A 179 1.83 6.79 -4.25
CA TRP A 179 2.56 5.61 -3.79
C TRP A 179 3.11 5.81 -2.38
N HIS A 180 2.62 5.01 -1.44
CA HIS A 180 3.13 4.91 -0.09
C HIS A 180 4.01 3.67 0.07
N ILE A 181 5.30 3.89 0.24
CA ILE A 181 6.32 2.88 0.55
C ILE A 181 6.46 2.81 2.08
N MET A 182 6.01 1.70 2.66
CA MET A 182 6.00 1.51 4.12
C MET A 182 7.38 1.16 4.69
N ARG A 183 8.23 0.51 3.90
CA ARG A 183 9.58 0.12 4.28
C ARG A 183 10.53 0.42 3.13
N PHE A 184 11.56 1.20 3.42
CA PHE A 184 12.58 1.49 2.43
C PHE A 184 13.41 0.24 2.14
N PRO A 185 13.68 -0.09 0.87
CA PRO A 185 14.49 -1.26 0.53
C PRO A 185 15.95 -1.08 1.00
N PRO A 186 16.69 -2.18 1.22
CA PRO A 186 18.12 -2.12 1.53
C PRO A 186 18.95 -1.86 0.25
N MET A 187 18.66 -0.76 -0.44
CA MET A 187 19.32 -0.36 -1.69
C MET A 187 19.71 1.12 -1.64
N ASP A 188 20.55 1.53 -2.59
CA ASP A 188 20.87 2.93 -2.77
C ASP A 188 19.60 3.73 -3.12
N PRO A 189 19.34 4.87 -2.47
CA PRO A 189 18.15 5.65 -2.75
C PRO A 189 18.00 6.12 -4.20
N LEU A 190 19.09 6.35 -4.93
CA LEU A 190 19.03 6.80 -6.32
C LEU A 190 18.46 5.70 -7.23
N ASP A 191 18.87 4.44 -7.05
CA ASP A 191 18.32 3.29 -7.79
C ASP A 191 16.81 3.15 -7.56
N VAL A 192 16.39 3.44 -6.33
CA VAL A 192 14.97 3.43 -5.94
C VAL A 192 14.18 4.51 -6.70
N PHE A 193 14.70 5.73 -6.77
CA PHE A 193 14.03 6.82 -7.47
C PHE A 193 13.96 6.61 -8.99
N GLU A 194 15.01 6.07 -9.60
CA GLU A 194 15.00 5.71 -11.03
C GLU A 194 13.94 4.63 -11.32
N THR A 195 13.86 3.62 -10.46
CA THR A 195 12.87 2.55 -10.58
C THR A 195 11.45 3.09 -10.44
N ILE A 196 11.21 4.01 -9.48
CA ILE A 196 9.90 4.68 -9.34
C ILE A 196 9.51 5.36 -10.65
N THR A 197 10.45 6.08 -11.28
CA THR A 197 10.18 6.82 -12.52
C THR A 197 9.81 5.90 -13.67
N THR A 198 10.49 4.77 -13.79
CA THR A 198 10.20 3.79 -14.84
C THR A 198 8.86 3.10 -14.62
N VAL A 199 8.55 2.72 -13.38
CA VAL A 199 7.33 1.98 -13.01
C VAL A 199 6.08 2.85 -13.08
N ALA A 200 6.18 4.08 -12.58
CA ALA A 200 5.06 4.97 -12.31
C ALA A 200 5.37 6.39 -12.83
N PRO A 201 5.47 6.59 -14.14
CA PRO A 201 5.86 7.89 -14.73
C PRO A 201 4.86 9.02 -14.43
N SER A 202 3.61 8.69 -14.11
CA SER A 202 2.56 9.67 -13.78
C SER A 202 2.46 9.99 -12.29
N LEU A 203 3.44 9.59 -11.46
CA LEU A 203 3.36 9.69 -10.01
C LEU A 203 3.37 11.15 -9.53
N THR A 204 2.39 11.52 -8.72
CA THR A 204 2.24 12.89 -8.21
C THR A 204 2.52 13.00 -6.71
N HIS A 205 2.23 11.95 -5.94
CA HIS A 205 2.42 11.92 -4.50
C HIS A 205 3.21 10.68 -4.13
N LEU A 206 4.30 10.88 -3.42
CA LEU A 206 5.16 9.81 -2.93
C LEU A 206 5.23 9.90 -1.42
N ARG A 207 5.15 8.77 -0.72
CA ARG A 207 5.28 8.73 0.73
C ARG A 207 6.25 7.66 1.16
N PHE A 208 7.19 8.04 2.03
CA PHE A 208 8.09 7.13 2.72
C PHE A 208 7.71 7.07 4.20
N SER A 209 7.46 5.87 4.69
CA SER A 209 7.39 5.56 6.11
C SER A 209 8.54 4.62 6.48
N GLY A 210 8.84 4.51 7.78
CA GLY A 210 9.78 3.48 8.24
C GLY A 210 11.26 3.84 8.13
N LEU A 211 11.60 5.09 7.77
CA LEU A 211 12.98 5.53 7.67
C LEU A 211 13.59 5.75 9.07
N GLN A 212 14.78 5.21 9.32
CA GLN A 212 15.50 5.37 10.58
C GLN A 212 17.01 5.64 10.40
N GLN A 213 17.72 4.85 9.59
CA GLN A 213 19.20 4.87 9.57
C GLN A 213 19.80 5.23 8.20
N ASN A 214 18.99 5.63 7.22
CA ASN A 214 19.44 5.99 5.87
C ASN A 214 20.01 7.42 5.84
N SER A 215 21.23 7.64 6.34
CA SER A 215 21.81 8.99 6.48
C SER A 215 21.93 9.78 5.18
N SER A 216 22.12 9.12 4.03
CA SER A 216 22.20 9.79 2.72
C SER A 216 20.85 10.17 2.11
N PHE A 217 19.75 9.58 2.60
CA PHE A 217 18.43 9.66 1.97
C PHE A 217 17.97 11.09 1.69
N ALA A 218 18.19 12.02 2.62
CA ALA A 218 17.76 13.41 2.45
C ALA A 218 18.49 14.09 1.27
N ARG A 219 19.81 13.91 1.17
CA ARG A 219 20.63 14.44 0.07
C ARG A 219 20.28 13.80 -1.27
N ASP A 220 20.07 12.48 -1.27
CA ASP A 220 19.74 11.76 -2.49
C ASP A 220 18.33 12.14 -2.97
N LEU A 221 17.39 12.37 -2.05
CA LEU A 221 16.05 12.89 -2.35
C LEU A 221 16.12 14.32 -2.90
N GLU A 222 16.93 15.20 -2.30
CA GLU A 222 17.17 16.55 -2.81
C GLU A 222 17.70 16.53 -4.25
N THR A 223 18.66 15.65 -4.52
CA THR A 223 19.22 15.43 -5.87
C THR A 223 18.14 14.97 -6.84
N ALA A 224 17.33 13.99 -6.44
CA ALA A 224 16.25 13.42 -7.25
C ALA A 224 15.13 14.43 -7.55
N LEU A 225 14.88 15.36 -6.62
CA LEU A 225 13.88 16.42 -6.74
C LEU A 225 14.37 17.60 -7.58
N SER A 226 15.65 17.97 -7.46
CA SER A 226 16.23 19.13 -8.14
C SER A 226 16.58 18.86 -9.60
N GLY A 227 16.77 17.59 -9.97
CA GLY A 227 17.03 17.19 -11.35
C GLY A 227 18.30 17.80 -11.94
N SER A 228 19.38 17.96 -11.14
CA SER A 228 20.58 18.66 -11.59
C SER A 228 21.13 18.09 -12.90
N ASN A 229 21.46 18.99 -13.83
CA ASN A 229 21.95 18.73 -15.20
C ASN A 229 23.39 18.18 -15.28
N GLY A 230 23.84 17.39 -14.31
CA GLY A 230 25.09 16.63 -14.46
C GLY A 230 24.86 15.40 -15.34
N ASP A 231 25.85 15.04 -16.16
CA ASP A 231 25.84 14.09 -17.29
C ASP A 231 25.33 12.65 -17.05
N SER A 232 24.76 12.33 -15.88
CA SER A 232 24.11 11.05 -15.61
C SER A 232 22.64 11.24 -15.22
N CYS A 233 21.72 10.77 -16.05
CA CYS A 233 20.26 10.73 -15.83
C CYS A 233 19.80 9.85 -14.64
N THR A 234 20.70 9.40 -13.77
CA THR A 234 20.41 8.39 -12.74
C THR A 234 19.62 9.00 -11.57
N GLY A 235 18.65 8.25 -11.06
CA GLY A 235 17.95 8.55 -9.81
C GLY A 235 17.01 9.76 -9.78
N ARG A 236 16.53 10.26 -10.92
CA ARG A 236 15.50 11.34 -10.93
C ARG A 236 14.12 10.80 -10.60
N LEU A 237 13.35 11.56 -9.84
CA LEU A 237 11.91 11.34 -9.66
C LEU A 237 11.11 11.86 -10.87
N PRO A 238 9.87 11.40 -11.08
CA PRO A 238 9.02 11.93 -12.16
C PRO A 238 8.82 13.44 -12.05
N ALA A 239 8.87 14.14 -13.17
CA ALA A 239 8.58 15.58 -13.23
C ALA A 239 7.15 15.93 -12.77
N SER A 240 6.25 14.94 -12.73
CA SER A 240 4.87 15.05 -12.25
C SER A 240 4.75 15.09 -10.72
N ILE A 241 5.83 14.88 -9.97
CA ILE A 241 5.83 14.89 -8.49
C ILE A 241 5.46 16.28 -7.95
N GLN A 242 4.38 16.30 -7.16
CA GLN A 242 3.85 17.48 -6.49
C GLN A 242 4.19 17.49 -5.00
N LYS A 243 4.15 16.32 -4.35
CA LYS A 243 4.41 16.19 -2.91
C LYS A 243 5.15 14.90 -2.58
N VAL A 244 6.16 15.02 -1.72
CA VAL A 244 6.85 13.89 -1.10
C VAL A 244 6.62 13.96 0.41
N TYR A 245 6.05 12.92 0.99
CA TYR A 245 5.79 12.81 2.42
C TYR A 245 6.84 11.91 3.05
N VAL A 246 7.43 12.36 4.15
CA VAL A 246 8.37 11.53 4.91
C VAL A 246 7.89 11.43 6.35
N LYS A 247 7.63 10.21 6.82
CA LYS A 247 7.30 9.91 8.22
C LYS A 247 8.38 9.01 8.82
N PRO A 248 9.36 9.59 9.54
CA PRO A 248 10.45 8.84 10.16
C PRO A 248 9.95 7.92 11.29
N LEU A 249 10.73 6.88 11.58
CA LEU A 249 10.61 6.12 12.83
C LEU A 249 11.14 6.93 14.02
N THR A 250 10.93 6.40 15.23
CA THR A 250 11.62 6.89 16.42
C THR A 250 13.12 6.66 16.31
N ALA A 251 13.88 7.46 17.06
CA ALA A 251 15.32 7.30 17.14
C ALA A 251 15.64 5.88 17.65
N PRO A 252 16.68 5.22 17.10
CA PRO A 252 17.10 3.93 17.61
C PRO A 252 17.58 4.09 19.07
N PRO A 253 17.46 3.05 19.90
CA PRO A 253 18.01 3.06 21.25
C PRO A 253 19.54 3.27 21.22
N TRP A 254 20.10 3.65 22.36
CA TRP A 254 21.56 3.76 22.48
C TRP A 254 22.22 2.40 22.27
N GLY A 255 22.99 2.28 21.19
CA GLY A 255 23.87 1.15 20.95
C GLY A 255 25.29 1.43 21.44
N PRO A 256 26.16 0.40 21.53
CA PRO A 256 27.52 0.50 22.07
C PRO A 256 28.39 1.56 21.37
N CYS A 257 28.21 1.73 20.06
CA CYS A 257 29.03 2.62 19.24
C CYS A 257 28.33 3.92 18.82
N ALA A 258 27.09 4.16 19.28
CA ALA A 258 26.23 5.31 18.90
C ALA A 258 26.00 5.55 17.39
N THR A 259 26.54 4.72 16.49
CA THR A 259 26.49 4.89 15.03
C THR A 259 25.08 5.06 14.50
N ALA A 260 24.15 4.16 14.87
CA ALA A 260 22.76 4.22 14.45
C ALA A 260 22.07 5.53 14.83
N LYS A 261 22.42 6.08 16.01
CA LYS A 261 21.88 7.36 16.49
C LYS A 261 22.47 8.55 15.74
N MET A 262 23.76 8.51 15.41
CA MET A 262 24.38 9.52 14.55
C MET A 262 23.77 9.53 13.16
N SER A 263 23.56 8.36 12.55
CA SER A 263 22.91 8.22 11.24
C SER A 263 21.47 8.73 11.27
N TYR A 264 20.71 8.44 12.33
CA TYR A 264 19.37 9.01 12.55
C TYR A 264 19.41 10.54 12.66
N GLY A 265 20.38 11.09 13.43
CA GLY A 265 20.55 12.54 13.57
C GLY A 265 20.88 13.23 12.25
N GLN A 266 21.74 12.62 11.42
CA GLN A 266 22.06 13.11 10.08
C GLN A 266 20.83 13.08 9.16
N LEU A 267 20.11 11.95 9.13
CA LEU A 267 18.86 11.81 8.37
C LEU A 267 17.86 12.89 8.76
N MET A 268 17.59 13.07 10.05
CA MET A 268 16.62 14.05 10.54
C MET A 268 17.03 15.48 10.22
N ARG A 269 18.31 15.84 10.41
CA ARG A 269 18.82 17.17 10.06
C ARG A 269 18.62 17.47 8.57
N GLY A 270 19.03 16.53 7.70
CA GLY A 270 18.88 16.71 6.26
C GLY A 270 17.41 16.80 5.83
N LEU A 271 16.51 16.02 6.44
CA LEU A 271 15.07 16.10 6.16
C LEU A 271 14.47 17.44 6.61
N GLU A 272 14.90 17.98 7.75
CA GLU A 272 14.45 19.28 8.26
C GLU A 272 14.94 20.43 7.38
N GLU A 273 16.21 20.39 6.96
CA GLU A 273 16.80 21.36 6.02
C GLU A 273 16.09 21.31 4.66
N LEU A 274 15.91 20.11 4.09
CA LEU A 274 15.20 19.94 2.83
C LEU A 274 13.73 20.37 2.92
N ASN A 275 13.06 20.16 4.06
CA ASN A 275 11.66 20.56 4.25
C ASN A 275 11.49 22.08 4.32
N LYS A 276 12.56 22.81 4.68
CA LYS A 276 12.63 24.27 4.60
C LYS A 276 12.94 24.75 3.19
N ALA A 277 13.82 24.05 2.49
CA ALA A 277 14.31 24.44 1.17
C ALA A 277 13.33 24.11 0.02
N ASP A 278 12.66 22.96 0.06
CA ASP A 278 11.78 22.48 -1.00
C ASP A 278 10.33 22.32 -0.53
N SER A 279 9.44 23.15 -1.07
CA SER A 279 8.01 23.15 -0.74
C SER A 279 7.26 21.85 -1.11
N ARG A 280 7.86 20.98 -1.93
CA ARG A 280 7.31 19.66 -2.29
C ARG A 280 7.49 18.66 -1.14
N LEU A 281 8.51 18.81 -0.30
CA LEU A 281 8.69 17.93 0.86
C LEU A 281 7.69 18.29 1.97
N VAL A 282 7.11 17.25 2.57
CA VAL A 282 6.24 17.33 3.74
C VAL A 282 6.79 16.38 4.80
N LEU A 283 7.54 16.93 5.74
CA LEU A 283 8.03 16.17 6.89
C LEU A 283 6.89 16.00 7.92
N LEU A 284 6.60 14.74 8.25
CA LEU A 284 5.60 14.35 9.24
C LEU A 284 6.26 14.00 10.57
N LYS A 285 5.54 14.21 11.67
CA LYS A 285 5.94 13.77 13.02
C LYS A 285 6.28 12.28 12.99
N LYS A 286 7.40 11.93 13.62
CA LYS A 286 7.84 10.54 13.81
C LYS A 286 6.73 9.68 14.42
N TYR A 287 6.73 8.39 14.09
CA TYR A 287 5.85 7.42 14.74
C TYR A 287 6.03 7.46 16.26
N LYS A 288 4.96 7.23 17.02
CA LYS A 288 5.08 7.01 18.46
C LYS A 288 5.66 5.61 18.71
N GLU A 289 6.46 5.44 19.76
CA GLU A 289 7.06 4.15 20.13
C GLU A 289 5.99 3.06 20.39
N ASP A 290 4.78 3.47 20.77
CA ASP A 290 3.64 2.59 21.05
C ASP A 290 2.88 2.17 19.78
N GLY A 291 3.40 1.16 19.07
CA GLY A 291 2.59 0.26 18.23
C GLY A 291 1.79 0.90 17.09
N GLU A 292 2.11 2.14 16.70
CA GLU A 292 1.45 2.84 15.60
C GLU A 292 1.79 2.11 14.30
N ARG A 293 0.83 1.33 13.80
CA ARG A 293 1.00 0.59 12.55
C ARG A 293 1.16 1.57 11.39
N MET A 294 2.13 1.27 10.54
CA MET A 294 2.33 1.99 9.29
C MET A 294 1.13 1.67 8.38
N CYS A 295 0.20 2.62 8.23
CA CYS A 295 -1.03 2.45 7.45
C CYS A 295 -1.99 1.36 7.96
N THR A 296 -3.18 1.77 8.41
CA THR A 296 -4.20 0.84 8.95
C THR A 296 -5.26 0.52 7.91
N SER A 297 -5.97 -0.60 8.09
CA SER A 297 -7.18 -0.87 7.30
C SER A 297 -8.20 0.27 7.41
N GLY A 298 -8.21 1.02 8.52
CA GLY A 298 -9.03 2.23 8.69
C GLY A 298 -8.63 3.36 7.76
N GLU A 299 -7.33 3.63 7.56
CA GLU A 299 -6.86 4.66 6.63
C GLU A 299 -7.15 4.27 5.17
N TRP A 300 -7.02 2.98 4.84
CA TRP A 300 -7.43 2.47 3.53
C TRP A 300 -8.95 2.59 3.31
N LEU A 301 -9.76 2.24 4.32
CA LEU A 301 -11.21 2.39 4.28
C LEU A 301 -11.65 3.85 4.15
N ASP A 302 -11.00 4.78 4.88
CA ASP A 302 -11.24 6.21 4.73
C ASP A 302 -10.97 6.65 3.29
N ARG A 303 -9.85 6.18 2.71
CA ARG A 303 -9.45 6.54 1.37
C ARG A 303 -10.41 6.06 0.28
N ILE A 304 -10.84 4.80 0.31
CA ILE A 304 -11.79 4.26 -0.70
C ILE A 304 -13.17 4.93 -0.61
N ASN A 305 -13.49 5.54 0.54
CA ASN A 305 -14.72 6.30 0.76
C ASN A 305 -14.55 7.81 0.50
N GLY A 306 -13.46 8.22 -0.17
CA GLY A 306 -13.23 9.61 -0.58
C GLY A 306 -12.51 10.48 0.44
N GLY A 307 -12.12 9.92 1.58
CA GLY A 307 -11.27 10.58 2.58
C GLY A 307 -9.82 10.73 2.13
N GLN A 308 -8.99 11.27 3.03
CA GLN A 308 -7.56 11.48 2.77
C GLN A 308 -6.73 10.23 3.08
N GLY A 309 -7.26 9.32 3.90
CA GLY A 309 -6.54 8.16 4.39
C GLY A 309 -5.21 8.56 5.03
N CYS A 310 -4.15 7.88 4.61
CA CYS A 310 -2.81 8.15 5.12
C CYS A 310 -2.27 9.52 4.62
N TRP A 311 -2.74 10.08 3.50
CA TRP A 311 -2.22 11.30 2.88
C TRP A 311 -2.55 12.62 3.61
N SER A 312 -3.22 12.53 4.76
CA SER A 312 -3.55 13.69 5.57
C SER A 312 -2.31 14.47 6.00
N LEU A 313 -2.41 15.81 6.01
CA LEU A 313 -1.41 16.72 6.58
C LEU A 313 -1.39 16.71 8.13
N ARG A 314 -2.18 15.84 8.76
CA ARG A 314 -2.16 15.65 10.21
C ARG A 314 -0.75 15.27 10.67
N GLY A 315 -0.21 16.06 11.58
CA GLY A 315 1.14 15.85 12.11
C GLY A 315 2.25 16.37 11.21
N ARG A 316 1.99 17.23 10.23
CA ARG A 316 3.03 18.00 9.54
C ARG A 316 3.88 18.80 10.54
N ILE A 317 5.19 18.77 10.36
CA ILE A 317 6.14 19.66 11.04
C ILE A 317 6.22 20.94 10.21
N SER A 318 6.03 22.09 10.86
CA SER A 318 6.18 23.38 10.19
C SER A 318 7.60 23.52 9.63
N ALA A 319 7.70 23.98 8.38
CA ALA A 319 8.97 24.39 7.80
C ALA A 319 9.50 25.62 8.54
#